data_AF-A0A6L6CY88-F1
#
_entry.id   AF-A0A6L6CY88-F1
#
_cell.length_a   1.000
_cell.length_b   1.000
_cell.length_c   1.000
_cell.angle_alpha   90.00
_cell.angle_beta   90.00
_cell.angle_gamma   90.00
#
_symmetry.space_group_name_H-M   'P 1'
#
loop_
_entity.id
_entity.type
_entity.pdbx_description
1 polymer ?
#
loop_
_entity_poly.entity_id
_entity_poly.type
_entity_poly.pdbx_seq_one_letter_code
_entity_poly.pdbx_strand_id
1 'polypeptide(L)'
;MTQQHPEMAEEQAYIVFAYECLEASKTGAMKIRELTSSGPGGTFQARLERNVFDENLVHRLEQLELGDAALVFGRIDRTAEEGDEIEAFHI
;
A
#
# COMPACT_ATOMS: atom_id res chain seq x y z
N MET A 1 11.84 2.29 34.98
CA MET A 1 10.60 2.22 34.18
C MET A 1 10.62 3.42 33.27
N THR A 2 10.93 3.21 32.00
CA THR A 2 11.02 4.28 30.99
C THR A 2 9.63 4.89 30.81
N GLN A 3 9.49 6.20 31.05
CA GLN A 3 8.28 6.93 30.68
C GLN A 3 8.11 6.77 29.17
N GLN A 4 7.16 5.93 28.76
CA GLN A 4 6.76 5.84 27.35
C GLN A 4 6.07 7.16 26.97
N HIS A 5 6.47 7.75 25.86
CA HIS A 5 5.85 8.95 25.35
C HIS A 5 4.37 8.67 25.08
N PRO A 6 3.43 9.54 25.50
CA PRO A 6 2.00 9.28 25.34
C PRO A 6 1.58 9.03 23.89
N GLU A 7 2.27 9.63 22.92
CA GLU A 7 2.01 9.46 21.47
C GLU A 7 2.52 8.13 20.89
N MET A 8 3.36 7.38 21.61
CA MET A 8 3.97 6.15 21.10
C MET A 8 2.93 5.08 20.75
N ALA A 9 1.83 5.02 21.50
CA ALA A 9 0.74 4.09 21.23
C ALA A 9 -0.05 4.48 19.97
N GLU A 10 -0.23 5.78 19.73
CA GLU A 10 -0.93 6.31 18.56
C GLU A 10 -0.10 6.10 17.28
N GLU A 11 1.20 6.37 17.34
CA GLU A 11 2.14 6.10 16.24
C GLU A 11 2.16 4.60 15.88
N GLN A 12 2.21 3.73 16.89
CA GLN A 12 2.17 2.30 16.67
C GLN A 12 0.86 1.84 16.02
N ALA A 13 -0.28 2.41 16.41
CA ALA A 13 -1.57 2.13 15.80
C ALA A 13 -1.63 2.59 14.34
N TYR A 14 -1.06 3.75 14.02
CA TYR A 14 -0.97 4.25 12.65
C TYR A 14 -0.10 3.34 11.78
N ILE A 15 1.07 2.91 12.28
CA ILE A 15 1.96 2.00 11.58
C ILE A 15 1.24 0.67 11.30
N VAL A 16 0.57 0.10 12.29
CA VAL A 16 -0.21 -1.15 12.11
C VAL A 16 -1.26 -0.96 11.01
N PHE A 17 -2.02 0.13 11.04
CA PHE A 17 -3.02 0.44 10.02
C PHE A 17 -2.41 0.59 8.61
N ALA A 18 -1.24 1.23 8.49
CA ALA A 18 -0.54 1.38 7.21
C ALA A 18 -0.14 0.01 6.62
N TYR A 19 0.39 -0.89 7.45
CA TYR A 19 0.71 -2.27 7.04
C TYR A 19 -0.53 -3.10 6.70
N GLU A 20 -1.64 -2.91 7.42
CA GLU A 20 -2.93 -3.55 7.06
C GLU A 20 -3.42 -3.10 5.67
N CYS A 21 -3.28 -1.82 5.35
CA CYS A 21 -3.62 -1.29 4.03
C CYS A 21 -2.72 -1.84 2.91
N LEU A 22 -1.43 -2.04 3.20
CA LEU A 22 -0.47 -2.67 2.29
C LEU A 22 -0.87 -4.12 2.00
N GLU A 23 -1.15 -4.92 3.03
CA GLU A 23 -1.58 -6.32 2.89
C GLU A 23 -2.92 -6.45 2.18
N ALA A 24 -3.88 -5.56 2.47
CA ALA A 24 -5.15 -5.51 1.76
C ALA A 24 -4.95 -5.22 0.25
N SER A 25 -4.04 -4.31 -0.08
CA SER A 25 -3.70 -3.98 -1.48
C SER A 25 -3.05 -5.16 -2.19
N LYS A 26 -2.11 -5.87 -1.54
CA LYS A 26 -1.47 -7.08 -2.05
C LYS A 26 -2.48 -8.20 -2.30
N THR A 27 -3.38 -8.42 -1.34
CA THR A 27 -4.44 -9.43 -1.45
C THR A 27 -5.42 -9.10 -2.57
N GLY A 28 -5.79 -7.83 -2.73
CA GLY A 28 -6.64 -7.37 -3.81
C GLY A 28 -6.02 -7.61 -5.19
N ALA A 29 -4.74 -7.26 -5.36
CA ALA A 29 -4.01 -7.51 -6.60
C ALA A 29 -3.89 -9.01 -6.92
N MET A 30 -3.58 -9.84 -5.92
CA MET A 30 -3.54 -11.31 -6.09
C MET A 30 -4.89 -11.89 -6.52
N LYS A 31 -6.00 -11.42 -5.94
CA LYS A 31 -7.35 -11.86 -6.30
C LYS A 31 -7.73 -11.48 -7.74
N ILE A 32 -7.35 -10.27 -8.17
CA ILE A 32 -7.57 -9.83 -9.56
C ILE A 32 -6.80 -10.74 -10.53
N ARG A 33 -5.54 -11.10 -10.20
CA ARG A 33 -4.74 -12.03 -11.01
C ARG A 33 -5.42 -13.39 -11.17
N GLU A 34 -5.95 -13.93 -10.07
CA GLU A 34 -6.66 -15.20 -10.07
C GLU A 34 -7.88 -15.17 -11.00
N LEU A 35 -8.68 -14.09 -10.93
CA LEU A 35 -9.84 -13.90 -11.81
C LEU A 35 -9.43 -13.86 -13.29
N THR A 36 -8.37 -13.12 -13.63
CA THR A 36 -7.89 -12.96 -15.01
C THR A 36 -7.28 -14.23 -15.60
N SER A 37 -6.76 -15.14 -14.77
CA SER A 37 -6.13 -16.41 -15.19
C SER A 37 -7.13 -17.47 -15.69
N SER A 38 -8.44 -17.30 -15.44
CA SER A 38 -9.47 -18.34 -15.51
C SER A 38 -9.86 -18.85 -16.92
N GLY A 39 -9.13 -18.57 -18.01
CA GLY A 39 -9.50 -19.15 -19.30
C GLY A 39 -8.55 -18.90 -20.50
N PRO A 40 -8.10 -19.94 -21.23
CA PRO A 40 -7.25 -19.79 -22.43
C PRO A 40 -8.02 -19.34 -23.70
N GLY A 41 -9.33 -19.12 -23.60
CA GLY A 41 -10.20 -18.69 -24.71
C GLY A 41 -10.11 -17.19 -25.03
N GLY A 42 -10.65 -16.79 -26.18
CA GLY A 42 -10.77 -15.39 -26.60
C GLY A 42 -10.03 -15.04 -27.89
N THR A 43 -10.32 -13.86 -28.42
CA THR A 43 -9.65 -13.28 -29.59
C THR A 43 -8.19 -12.93 -29.28
N PHE A 44 -7.37 -12.68 -30.30
CA PHE A 44 -5.99 -12.22 -30.10
C PHE A 44 -5.92 -10.93 -29.27
N GLN A 45 -6.86 -9.99 -29.51
CA GLN A 45 -6.99 -8.77 -28.72
C GLN A 45 -7.20 -9.05 -27.23
N ALA A 46 -8.14 -9.95 -26.88
CA ALA A 46 -8.41 -10.30 -25.49
C ALA A 46 -7.19 -10.94 -24.79
N ARG A 47 -6.35 -11.67 -25.53
CA ARG A 47 -5.10 -12.24 -25.00
C ARG A 47 -4.04 -11.17 -24.79
N LEU A 48 -3.91 -10.22 -25.72
CA LEU A 48 -2.97 -9.11 -25.60
C LEU A 48 -3.33 -8.20 -24.41
N GLU A 49 -4.58 -7.79 -24.31
CA GLU A 49 -5.08 -6.96 -23.19
C GLU A 49 -4.84 -7.66 -21.85
N ARG A 50 -5.09 -8.98 -21.78
CA ARG A 50 -4.78 -9.77 -20.60
C ARG A 50 -3.29 -9.77 -20.26
N ASN A 51 -2.41 -10.01 -21.23
CA ASN A 51 -0.97 -10.05 -20.96
C ASN A 51 -0.45 -8.70 -20.45
N VAL A 52 -0.92 -7.59 -21.05
CA VAL A 52 -0.57 -6.24 -20.60
C VAL A 52 -1.11 -5.98 -19.18
N PHE A 53 -2.31 -6.46 -18.89
CA PHE A 53 -2.89 -6.35 -17.56
C PHE A 53 -2.09 -7.14 -16.52
N ASP A 54 -1.72 -8.39 -16.83
CA ASP A 54 -0.91 -9.24 -15.94
C ASP A 54 0.47 -8.63 -15.69
N GLU A 55 1.12 -8.06 -16.70
CA GLU A 55 2.43 -7.39 -16.56
C GLU A 55 2.35 -6.18 -15.62
N ASN A 56 1.34 -5.31 -15.81
CA ASN A 56 1.12 -4.17 -14.92
C ASN A 56 0.81 -4.60 -13.48
N LEU A 57 0.10 -5.72 -13.31
CA LEU A 57 -0.23 -6.25 -12.00
C LEU A 57 1.01 -6.82 -11.29
N VAL A 58 1.88 -7.54 -12.01
CA VAL A 58 3.17 -8.00 -11.49
C VAL A 58 4.01 -6.81 -11.06
N HIS A 59 4.13 -5.78 -11.91
CA HIS A 59 4.91 -4.59 -11.58
C HIS A 59 4.38 -3.88 -10.32
N ARG A 60 3.05 -3.79 -10.18
CA ARG A 60 2.43 -3.21 -8.98
C ARG A 60 2.68 -4.06 -7.73
N LEU A 61 2.69 -5.39 -7.85
CA LEU A 61 3.03 -6.27 -6.74
C LEU A 61 4.49 -6.10 -6.32
N GLU A 62 5.42 -6.01 -7.28
CA GLU A 62 6.85 -5.75 -7.00
C GLU A 62 7.05 -4.43 -6.25
N GLN A 63 6.32 -3.37 -6.62
CA GLN A 63 6.37 -2.09 -5.91
C GLN A 63 5.83 -2.16 -4.47
N LEU A 64 4.88 -3.06 -4.21
CA LEU A 64 4.32 -3.30 -2.87
C LEU A 64 5.18 -4.28 -2.05
N GLU A 65 6.09 -5.02 -2.69
CA GLU A 65 7.05 -5.87 -2.00
C GLU A 65 8.18 -5.02 -1.40
N LEU A 66 7.90 -4.53 -0.20
CA LEU A 66 8.81 -3.73 0.59
C LEU A 66 10.02 -4.52 1.12
N GLY A 67 9.91 -5.86 1.22
CA GLY A 67 10.98 -6.71 1.75
C GLY A 67 11.28 -6.41 3.22
N ASP A 68 12.54 -6.05 3.50
CA ASP A 68 13.02 -5.64 4.84
C ASP A 68 13.03 -4.11 5.02
N ALA A 69 12.47 -3.35 4.06
CA ALA A 69 12.38 -1.90 4.19
C ALA A 69 11.23 -1.49 5.13
N ALA A 70 11.40 -0.36 5.81
CA ALA A 70 10.37 0.24 6.64
C ALA A 70 9.35 0.98 5.76
N LEU A 71 8.06 0.86 6.08
CA LEU A 71 6.97 1.53 5.35
C LEU A 71 6.83 2.99 5.76
N VAL A 72 7.14 3.29 7.02
CA VAL A 72 7.06 4.62 7.62
C VAL A 72 8.37 4.90 8.34
N PHE A 73 9.07 5.95 7.90
CA PHE A 73 10.34 6.45 8.42
C PHE A 73 10.15 7.57 9.45
N GLY A 74 9.01 8.25 9.44
CA GLY A 74 8.68 9.28 10.43
C GLY A 74 7.43 10.08 10.10
N ARG A 75 7.10 11.03 10.98
CA ARG A 75 5.97 11.96 10.87
C ARG A 75 6.50 13.40 10.81
N ILE A 76 5.94 14.22 9.93
CA ILE A 76 6.20 15.66 9.86
C ILE A 76 4.88 16.38 10.12
N ASP A 77 4.83 17.11 11.22
CA ASP A 77 3.71 17.96 11.57
C ASP A 77 3.95 19.37 11.01
N ARG A 78 3.01 19.86 10.18
CA ARG A 78 3.06 21.20 9.58
C ARG A 78 1.83 22.00 10.02
N THR A 79 2.04 23.28 10.30
CA THR A 79 0.92 24.22 10.45
C THR A 79 0.30 24.48 9.09
N ALA A 80 -1.02 24.29 8.96
CA ALA A 80 -1.75 24.57 7.73
C ALA A 80 -1.58 26.04 7.30
N GLU A 81 -1.52 26.30 5.99
CA GLU A 81 -1.38 27.68 5.47
C GLU A 81 -2.64 28.55 5.76
N GLU A 82 -3.80 27.92 5.93
CA GLU A 82 -5.07 28.56 6.31
C GLU A 82 -5.63 27.97 7.61
N GLY A 83 -5.09 28.38 8.76
CA GLY A 83 -5.63 28.04 10.08
C GLY A 83 -4.57 27.76 11.13
N ASP A 84 -5.01 27.48 12.36
CA ASP A 84 -4.15 27.00 13.46
C ASP A 84 -4.19 25.45 13.55
N GLU A 85 -4.57 24.78 12.46
CA GLU A 85 -4.61 23.32 12.38
C GLU A 85 -3.23 22.74 12.05
N ILE A 86 -2.93 21.59 12.67
CA ILE A 86 -1.68 20.84 12.43
C ILE A 86 -1.99 19.67 11.51
N GLU A 87 -1.33 19.63 10.36
CA GLU A 87 -1.38 18.53 9.40
C GLU A 87 -0.20 17.59 9.60
N ALA A 88 -0.49 16.31 9.86
CA ALA A 88 0.52 15.27 10.05
C ALA A 88 0.77 14.48 8.76
N PHE A 89 2.01 14.46 8.30
CA PHE A 89 2.45 13.72 7.10
C PHE A 89 3.36 12.56 7.49
N HIS A 90 3.10 11.35 6.98
CA HIS A 90 3.96 10.19 7.18
C HIS A 90 4.78 9.92 5.92
N ILE A 91 6.09 9.69 6.08
CA ILE A 91 7.06 9.45 4.99
C ILE A 91 7.56 8.03 5.07
#